data_AF-A0A937B358-F1
#
_entry.id   AF-A0A937B358-F1
#
_cell.length_a   1.000
_cell.length_b   1.000
_cell.length_c   1.000
_cell.angle_alpha   90.00
_cell.angle_beta   90.00
_cell.angle_gamma   90.00
#
_symmetry.space_group_name_H-M   'P 1'
#
loop_
_entity.id
_entity.type
_entity.pdbx_description
1 polymer ?
#
loop_
_entity_poly.entity_id
_entity_poly.type
_entity_poly.pdbx_seq_one_letter_code
_entity_poly.pdbx_strand_id
1 'polypeptide(L)' 'MEQLKELVQGLVDDRVRELIGDPDLGLRLGDSLRARLKESLANSTRLSGEDVAERLGLRW' A
#
# COMPACT_ATOMS: atom_id res chain seq x y z
N MET A 1 33.30 9.23 -6.30
CA MET A 1 32.74 9.17 -4.93
C MET A 1 31.22 9.04 -4.99
N GLU A 2 30.51 9.77 -5.86
CA GLU A 2 29.06 9.60 -6.13
C GLU A 2 28.61 8.14 -6.32
N GLN A 3 29.23 7.40 -7.24
CA GLN A 3 28.78 6.04 -7.59
C GLN A 3 28.83 5.05 -6.43
N LEU A 4 29.80 5.19 -5.53
CA LEU A 4 29.89 4.38 -4.32
C LEU A 4 28.78 4.75 -3.33
N LYS A 5 28.43 6.03 -3.28
CA LYS A 5 27.37 6.54 -2.39
C LYS A 5 25.99 6.06 -2.83
N GLU A 6 25.74 6.04 -4.14
CA GLU A 6 24.50 5.50 -4.73
C GLU A 6 24.35 4.00 -4.47
N LEU A 7 25.42 3.22 -4.63
CA LEU A 7 25.44 1.79 -4.31
C LEU A 7 25.14 1.52 -2.83
N VAL A 8 25.77 2.29 -1.93
CA VAL A 8 25.54 2.17 -0.49
C VAL A 8 24.11 2.57 -0.13
N GLN A 9 23.54 3.60 -0.78
CA GLN A 9 22.14 3.98 -0.58
C GLN A 9 21.18 2.88 -0.99
N GLY A 10 21.35 2.29 -2.18
CA GLY A 10 20.50 1.18 -2.63
C GLY A 10 20.55 -0.02 -1.70
N LEU A 11 21.75 -0.40 -1.24
CA LEU A 11 21.93 -1.49 -0.29
C LEU A 11 21.24 -1.22 1.07
N VAL A 12 21.31 0.02 1.55
CA VAL A 12 20.66 0.42 2.79
C VAL A 12 19.14 0.42 2.64
N ASP A 13 18.62 0.96 1.55
CA ASP A 13 17.18 1.00 1.28
C ASP A 13 16.59 -0.41 1.16
N ASP A 14 17.27 -1.31 0.44
CA ASP A 14 16.87 -2.71 0.31
C ASP A 14 16.86 -3.40 1.67
N ARG A 15 17.90 -3.16 2.49
CA ARG A 15 18.02 -3.78 3.82
C ARG A 15 17.01 -3.21 4.82
N VAL A 16 16.73 -1.92 4.76
CA VAL A 16 15.70 -1.26 5.59
C VAL A 16 14.31 -1.78 5.22
N ARG A 17 14.03 -1.93 3.91
CA ARG A 17 12.77 -2.48 3.42
C ARG A 17 12.56 -3.93 3.86
N GLU A 18 13.62 -4.73 3.84
CA GLU A 18 13.60 -6.10 4.32
C GLU A 18 13.41 -6.19 5.85
N LEU A 19 14.06 -5.30 6.62
CA LEU A 19 14.03 -5.30 8.08
C LEU A 19 12.72 -4.75 8.67
N ILE A 20 12.16 -3.70 8.06
CA ILE A 20 10.92 -3.08 8.54
C ILE A 20 9.70 -3.92 8.10
N GLY A 21 9.81 -4.66 6.99
CA GLY A 21 8.73 -5.51 6.49
C GLY A 21 7.50 -4.69 6.10
N ASP A 22 6.32 -5.34 6.08
CA ASP A 22 5.05 -4.63 5.95
C ASP A 22 4.75 -3.94 7.31
N PRO A 23 4.73 -2.60 7.38
CA PRO A 23 4.46 -1.88 8.62
C PRO A 23 3.07 -2.19 9.19
N ASP A 24 2.15 -2.71 8.35
CA ASP A 24 0.81 -3.11 8.74
C ASP A 24 0.72 -4.58 9.20
N LEU A 25 1.83 -5.34 9.14
CA LEU A 25 1.86 -6.76 9.47
C LEU A 25 1.48 -6.99 10.93
N GLY A 26 0.36 -7.69 11.15
CA GLY A 26 -0.16 -8.00 12.48
C GLY A 26 -1.03 -6.90 13.09
N LEU A 27 -1.19 -5.75 12.42
CA LEU A 27 -2.16 -4.75 12.84
C LEU A 27 -3.59 -5.24 12.56
N ARG A 28 -4.49 -4.99 13.53
CA ARG A 28 -5.92 -5.26 13.36
C ARG A 28 -6.62 -4.00 12.87
N LEU A 29 -7.48 -4.16 11.88
CA LEU A 29 -8.45 -3.12 11.52
C LEU A 29 -9.28 -2.76 12.75
N GLY A 30 -9.34 -1.46 13.07
CA GLY A 30 -10.21 -0.92 14.10
C GLY A 30 -11.68 -1.24 13.83
N ASP A 31 -12.48 -1.37 14.89
CA ASP A 31 -13.85 -1.88 14.79
C ASP A 31 -14.76 -1.01 13.91
N SER A 32 -14.57 0.31 13.93
CA SER A 32 -15.30 1.25 13.07
C SER A 32 -15.00 1.04 11.58
N LEU A 33 -13.74 0.80 11.23
CA LEU A 33 -13.31 0.53 9.86
C LEU A 33 -13.81 -0.85 9.41
N ARG A 34 -13.76 -1.84 10.30
CA ARG A 34 -14.30 -3.18 10.05
C ARG A 34 -15.81 -3.14 9.77
N ALA A 35 -16.58 -2.36 10.53
CA ALA A 35 -18.02 -2.20 10.32
C ALA A 35 -18.33 -1.57 8.96
N ARG A 36 -17.65 -0.47 8.60
CA ARG A 36 -17.78 0.18 7.29
C ARG A 36 -17.42 -0.75 6.13
N LEU A 37 -16.35 -1.55 6.27
CA LEU A 37 -15.95 -2.52 5.27
C LEU A 37 -17.01 -3.62 5.08
N LYS A 38 -17.60 -4.12 6.16
CA LYS A 38 -18.69 -5.12 6.07
C LYS A 38 -19.89 -4.57 5.30
N GLU A 39 -20.29 -3.33 5.58
CA GLU A 39 -21.38 -2.65 4.87
C GLU A 39 -21.03 -2.45 3.38
N SER A 40 -19.82 -1.97 3.09
CA SER A 40 -19.35 -1.78 1.72
C SER A 40 -19.27 -3.09 0.93
N LEU A 41 -18.90 -4.21 1.57
CA LEU A 41 -18.81 -5.52 0.93
C LEU A 41 -20.19 -6.17 0.73
N ALA A 42 -21.13 -5.93 1.65
CA ALA A 42 -22.52 -6.35 1.49
C ALA A 42 -23.21 -5.61 0.33
N ASN A 43 -22.72 -4.41 -0.02
CA ASN A 43 -23.21 -3.69 -1.18
C ASN A 43 -22.78 -4.38 -2.50
N SER A 44 -23.73 -4.58 -3.40
CA SER A 44 -23.51 -5.23 -4.70
C SER A 44 -23.10 -4.26 -5.80
N THR A 45 -23.00 -2.95 -5.50
CA THR A 45 -22.42 -1.99 -6.44
C THR A 45 -20.96 -2.37 -6.72
N ARG A 46 -20.65 -2.55 -8.00
CA ARG A 46 -19.30 -2.81 -8.50
C ARG A 46 -18.85 -1.60 -9.29
N LEU A 47 -17.58 -1.21 -9.11
CA LEU A 47 -16.90 -0.22 -9.92
C LEU A 47 -15.83 -0.94 -10.73
N SER A 48 -15.61 -0.53 -11.97
CA SER A 48 -14.49 -1.08 -12.75
C SER A 48 -13.18 -0.54 -12.21
N GLY A 49 -12.10 -1.30 -12.39
CA GLY A 49 -10.75 -0.86 -12.01
C GLY A 49 -10.32 0.40 -12.77
N GLU A 50 -10.79 0.55 -14.02
CA GLU A 50 -10.54 1.73 -14.86
C GLU A 50 -11.21 2.98 -14.28
N ASP A 51 -12.47 2.89 -13.85
CA ASP A 51 -13.19 4.01 -13.23
C ASP A 51 -12.51 4.47 -11.92
N VAL A 52 -11.97 3.52 -11.16
CA VAL A 52 -11.26 3.80 -9.91
C VAL A 52 -9.90 4.44 -10.20
N ALA A 53 -9.18 3.97 -11.22
CA ALA A 53 -7.91 4.52 -11.64
C ALA A 53 -8.04 5.98 -12.09
N GLU A 54 -9.04 6.27 -12.92
CA GLU A 54 -9.32 7.61 -13.42
C GLU A 54 -9.66 8.58 -12.27
N ARG A 55 -10.52 8.16 -11.33
CA ARG A 55 -10.87 8.97 -10.14
C ARG A 55 -9.68 9.29 -9.23
N LEU A 56 -8.71 8.38 -9.15
CA LEU A 56 -7.53 8.52 -8.30
C LEU A 56 -6.33 9.13 -9.04
N GLY A 57 -6.47 9.44 -10.34
CA GLY A 57 -5.37 9.95 -11.16
C GLY A 57 -4.21 8.97 -11.33
N LEU A 58 -4.48 7.67 -11.16
CA LEU A 58 -3.48 6.61 -11.30
C LEU A 58 -3.29 6.26 -12.78
N ARG A 59 -2.03 6.18 -13.22
CA ARG A 59 -1.64 5.72 -14.56
C ARG A 59 -0.82 4.43 -14.37
N TRP A 60 -1.34 3.34 -14.91
CA TRP A 60 -0.70 2.02 -15.01
C TRP A 60 -0.71 1.57 -16.46
#